data_AF-A0A1E7N1P4-F1
#
_entry.id   AF-A0A1E7N1P4-F1
#
_cell.length_a   1.000
_cell.length_b   1.000
_cell.length_c   1.000
_cell.angle_alpha   90.00
_cell.angle_beta   90.00
_cell.angle_gamma   90.00
#
_symmetry.space_group_name_H-M   'P 1'
#
loop_
_entity.id
_entity.type
_entity.pdbx_description
1 polymer ?
#
loop_
_entity_poly.entity_id
_entity_poly.type
_entity_poly.pdbx_seq_one_letter_code
_entity_poly.pdbx_strand_id
1 'polypeptide(L)'
;MPSPGRRKALPAVGAVVALAALSAVVRYADREPRADAGLFSQVLLSADGRTLTTPVMWAPCQEAEPRLFARETPQTVAADLKTGRTVDQTHECPSAGRLVSLTLHASLGTRQLSEANTGKPFVPFPAARLADVGYLPPGFTAISDVPQVFGSVAGPWTPNPYNRSDTVPSWTRYYATVGKPALSITQNLPAAGTHDPAPGTHAGPPMSVNGHSASLVCDTDSERALTWSDGVSTFTVVSIDPHHAALSPSELLRVANGLRNP
;
A
#
# COMPACT_ATOMS: atom_id res chain seq x y z
N MET A 1 97.28 2.85 0.59
CA MET A 1 96.71 3.19 -0.73
C MET A 1 95.51 4.11 -0.53
N PRO A 2 95.31 5.10 -1.41
CA PRO A 2 94.64 6.36 -1.12
C PRO A 2 93.10 6.28 -1.14
N SER A 3 92.46 7.13 -0.33
CA SER A 3 91.06 7.58 -0.46
C SER A 3 91.00 8.68 -1.53
N PRO A 4 89.97 8.73 -2.39
CA PRO A 4 88.82 9.61 -2.14
C PRO A 4 87.50 9.04 -2.74
N GLY A 5 86.30 9.46 -2.41
CA GLY A 5 85.87 10.59 -1.60
C GLY A 5 84.34 10.63 -1.55
N ARG A 6 83.84 11.29 -0.49
CA ARG A 6 82.47 11.81 -0.43
C ARG A 6 82.30 12.91 -1.47
N ARG A 7 81.21 12.86 -2.24
CA ARG A 7 80.48 14.07 -2.64
C ARG A 7 79.00 13.90 -2.31
N LYS A 8 78.50 14.84 -1.53
CA LYS A 8 77.09 15.07 -1.24
C LYS A 8 76.48 15.84 -2.43
N ALA A 9 75.25 15.53 -2.79
CA ALA A 9 74.28 16.46 -3.37
C ALA A 9 72.85 15.91 -3.17
N LEU A 10 72.12 16.47 -2.21
CA LEU A 10 70.66 16.65 -2.25
C LEU A 10 70.38 17.97 -3.01
N PRO A 11 69.13 18.36 -3.37
CA PRO A 11 67.85 17.64 -3.49
C PRO A 11 67.13 17.90 -4.84
N ALA A 12 66.12 17.10 -5.18
CA ALA A 12 65.03 17.50 -6.08
C ALA A 12 63.75 16.84 -5.49
N VAL A 13 62.97 17.54 -4.66
CA VAL A 13 61.95 18.54 -5.00
C VAL A 13 61.09 18.11 -6.18
N GLY A 14 59.84 17.76 -5.88
CA GLY A 14 58.70 18.05 -6.74
C GLY A 14 58.17 16.90 -7.59
N ALA A 15 57.19 16.17 -7.05
CA ALA A 15 55.84 16.15 -7.63
C ALA A 15 54.91 15.30 -6.74
N VAL A 16 54.12 15.99 -5.92
CA VAL A 16 52.85 15.46 -5.41
C VAL A 16 51.97 15.22 -6.63
N VAL A 17 51.74 13.96 -6.98
CA VAL A 17 50.57 13.59 -7.78
C VAL A 17 49.73 12.71 -6.89
N ALA A 18 48.78 13.36 -6.22
CA ALA A 18 47.66 12.68 -5.60
C ALA A 18 47.01 11.79 -6.66
N LEU A 19 47.16 10.47 -6.53
CA LEU A 19 46.22 9.55 -7.16
C LEU A 19 44.89 9.68 -6.40
N ALA A 20 44.17 10.75 -6.73
CA ALA A 20 42.72 10.72 -6.70
C ALA A 20 42.32 9.69 -7.77
N ALA A 21 42.29 8.41 -7.38
CA ALA A 21 41.62 7.40 -8.15
C ALA A 21 40.18 7.89 -8.31
N LEU A 22 39.86 8.33 -9.52
CA LEU A 22 38.53 8.67 -9.97
C LEU A 22 37.63 7.46 -9.73
N SER A 23 37.02 7.39 -8.55
CA SER A 23 35.70 6.82 -8.40
C SER A 23 34.74 7.74 -9.15
N ALA A 24 34.79 7.68 -10.48
CA ALA A 24 33.67 7.99 -11.33
C ALA A 24 32.62 6.90 -11.09
N VAL A 25 32.05 6.87 -9.87
CA VAL A 25 30.70 6.40 -9.69
C VAL A 25 29.91 7.35 -10.55
N VAL A 26 29.54 6.84 -11.71
CA VAL A 26 28.59 7.43 -12.64
C VAL A 26 27.44 7.95 -11.80
N ARG A 27 27.45 9.25 -11.53
CA ARG A 27 26.26 9.99 -11.14
C ARG A 27 25.41 10.06 -12.40
N TYR A 28 24.86 8.92 -12.80
CA TYR A 28 23.46 8.86 -13.19
C TYR A 28 22.66 9.14 -11.92
N ALA A 29 22.84 10.35 -11.38
CA ALA A 29 21.79 11.00 -10.62
C ALA A 29 20.81 11.41 -11.70
N ASP A 30 20.02 10.41 -12.10
CA ASP A 30 18.66 10.60 -12.51
C ASP A 30 18.15 11.83 -11.75
N ARG A 31 17.82 12.89 -12.49
CA ARG A 31 17.12 14.04 -11.92
C ARG A 31 15.72 13.53 -11.60
N GLU A 32 15.63 12.69 -10.58
CA GLU A 32 14.36 12.13 -10.14
C GLU A 32 13.51 13.29 -9.62
N PRO A 33 12.21 13.29 -9.92
CA PRO A 33 11.29 14.26 -9.34
C PRO A 33 11.32 14.10 -7.82
N ARG A 34 12.03 15.00 -7.10
CA ARG A 34 12.03 15.03 -5.62
C ARG A 34 10.70 15.58 -5.12
N ALA A 35 9.65 14.79 -5.20
CA ALA A 35 8.53 14.85 -4.26
C ALA A 35 8.35 13.40 -3.79
N ASP A 36 9.19 13.04 -2.83
CA ASP A 36 9.14 11.77 -2.13
C ASP A 36 7.92 11.85 -1.19
N ALA A 37 6.78 11.34 -1.67
CA ALA A 37 5.55 11.30 -0.89
C ALA A 37 5.58 10.02 -0.05
N GLY A 38 5.46 10.17 1.26
CA GLY A 38 5.44 9.03 2.17
C GLY A 38 4.41 7.98 1.75
N LEU A 39 4.78 6.71 1.85
CA LEU A 39 3.89 5.60 1.55
C LEU A 39 2.86 5.41 2.68
N PHE A 40 1.79 6.20 2.70
CA PHE A 40 0.79 6.14 3.79
C PHE A 40 -0.36 5.14 3.55
N SER A 41 -0.40 4.52 2.38
CA SER A 41 -1.47 3.62 1.96
C SER A 41 -1.21 2.15 2.28
N GLN A 42 -2.28 1.34 2.25
CA GLN A 42 -2.22 -0.12 2.45
C GLN A 42 -1.25 -0.77 1.46
N VAL A 43 -0.44 -1.74 1.92
CA VAL A 43 0.53 -2.42 1.06
C VAL A 43 0.22 -3.91 1.01
N LEU A 44 0.00 -4.44 -0.19
CA LEU A 44 -0.11 -5.87 -0.45
C LEU A 44 1.27 -6.41 -0.87
N LEU A 45 1.67 -7.54 -0.29
CA LEU A 45 2.83 -8.31 -0.70
C LEU A 45 2.36 -9.57 -1.43
N SER A 46 2.79 -9.78 -2.67
CA SER A 46 2.46 -10.99 -3.44
C SER A 46 2.91 -12.28 -2.74
N ALA A 47 2.31 -13.42 -3.14
CA ALA A 47 2.58 -14.71 -2.52
C ALA A 47 4.05 -15.17 -2.63
N ASP A 48 4.75 -14.80 -3.70
CA ASP A 48 6.19 -15.04 -3.88
C ASP A 48 7.07 -14.08 -3.05
N GLY A 49 6.47 -13.13 -2.33
CA GLY A 49 7.13 -12.13 -1.52
C GLY A 49 7.87 -11.07 -2.33
N ARG A 50 7.66 -10.94 -3.64
CA ARG A 50 8.46 -10.04 -4.49
C ARG A 50 7.75 -8.77 -4.92
N THR A 51 6.44 -8.78 -5.05
CA THR A 51 5.69 -7.63 -5.57
C THR A 51 5.00 -6.90 -4.43
N LEU A 52 5.28 -5.61 -4.30
CA LEU A 52 4.56 -4.68 -3.44
C LEU A 52 3.52 -3.97 -4.29
N THR A 53 2.26 -3.95 -3.84
CA THR A 53 1.16 -3.22 -4.49
C THR A 53 0.53 -2.28 -3.47
N THR A 54 0.23 -1.05 -3.88
CA THR A 54 -0.32 -0.02 -2.98
C THR A 54 -1.33 0.86 -3.73
N PRO A 55 -2.42 1.30 -3.09
CA PRO A 55 -3.31 2.28 -3.70
C PRO A 55 -2.69 3.67 -3.62
N VAL A 56 -2.87 4.46 -4.67
CA VAL A 56 -2.42 5.85 -4.80
C VAL A 56 -3.54 6.70 -5.34
N MET A 57 -3.61 7.94 -4.89
CA MET A 57 -4.44 8.95 -5.54
C MET A 57 -3.63 9.56 -6.69
N TRP A 58 -4.24 9.63 -7.87
CA TRP A 58 -3.65 10.29 -9.03
C TRP A 58 -4.69 11.15 -9.74
N ALA A 59 -4.27 12.33 -10.18
CA ALA A 59 -5.10 13.22 -10.97
C ALA A 59 -4.49 13.32 -12.38
N PRO A 60 -5.25 13.14 -13.48
CA PRO A 60 -4.69 13.15 -14.84
C PRO A 60 -3.95 14.43 -15.24
N CYS A 61 -4.20 15.56 -14.57
CA CYS A 61 -3.46 16.81 -14.74
C CYS A 61 -2.07 16.82 -14.08
N GLN A 62 -1.72 15.79 -13.30
CA GLN A 62 -0.38 15.66 -12.77
C GLN A 62 0.57 15.26 -13.90
N GLU A 63 1.70 15.95 -13.98
CA GLU A 63 2.72 15.75 -15.03
C GLU A 63 3.20 14.30 -15.16
N ALA A 64 3.18 13.54 -14.06
CA ALA A 64 3.55 12.13 -14.05
C ALA A 64 2.66 11.32 -13.11
N GLU A 65 2.35 10.09 -13.53
CA GLU A 65 1.69 9.09 -12.70
C GLU A 65 2.58 8.68 -11.50
N PRO A 66 2.03 8.55 -10.28
CA PRO A 66 2.75 8.08 -9.13
C PRO A 66 3.37 6.72 -9.38
N ARG A 67 4.58 6.54 -8.88
CA ARG A 67 5.32 5.28 -9.02
C ARG A 67 5.86 4.84 -7.68
N LEU A 68 5.71 3.56 -7.40
CA LEU A 68 6.29 2.94 -6.22
C LEU A 68 7.77 2.65 -6.48
N PHE A 69 8.63 3.03 -5.54
CA PHE A 69 10.06 2.77 -5.58
C PHE A 69 10.50 2.07 -4.29
N ALA A 70 11.56 1.27 -4.39
CA ALA A 70 12.18 0.65 -3.24
C ALA A 70 13.70 0.70 -3.34
N ARG A 71 14.37 0.99 -2.23
CA ARG A 71 15.80 0.80 -2.04
C ARG A 71 15.99 -0.48 -1.24
N GLU A 72 16.70 -1.44 -1.81
CA GLU A 72 16.88 -2.77 -1.22
C GLU A 72 18.29 -2.95 -0.66
N THR A 73 18.35 -3.49 0.55
CA THR A 73 19.55 -4.03 1.17
C THR A 73 19.30 -5.50 1.53
N PRO A 74 20.32 -6.25 1.98
CA PRO A 74 20.12 -7.62 2.46
C PRO A 74 19.20 -7.71 3.69
N GLN A 75 19.06 -6.64 4.48
CA GLN A 75 18.30 -6.63 5.74
C GLN A 75 17.01 -5.82 5.66
N THR A 76 16.93 -4.84 4.76
CA THR A 76 15.84 -3.87 4.72
C THR A 76 15.38 -3.55 3.30
N VAL A 77 14.12 -3.18 3.17
CA VAL A 77 13.52 -2.62 1.97
C VAL A 77 12.90 -1.29 2.38
N ALA A 78 13.44 -0.19 1.85
CA ALA A 78 12.93 1.15 2.09
C ALA A 78 12.08 1.56 0.88
N ALA A 79 10.76 1.57 1.02
CA ALA A 79 9.80 1.85 -0.04
C ALA A 79 9.20 3.26 0.08
N ASP A 80 8.91 3.88 -1.06
CA ASP A 80 8.28 5.20 -1.11
C ASP A 80 7.53 5.45 -2.42
N LEU A 81 6.66 6.46 -2.41
CA LEU A 81 5.94 6.88 -3.61
C LEU A 81 6.58 8.14 -4.19
N LYS A 82 6.97 8.10 -5.47
CA LYS A 82 7.34 9.32 -6.18
C LYS A 82 6.15 9.83 -6.96
N THR A 83 5.77 11.08 -6.69
CA THR A 83 4.66 11.76 -7.37
C THR A 83 5.19 12.86 -8.27
N GLY A 84 4.45 13.19 -9.34
CA GLY A 84 4.70 14.38 -10.14
C GLY A 84 4.64 15.66 -9.29
N ARG A 85 5.44 16.67 -9.65
CA ARG A 85 5.56 17.93 -8.87
C ARG A 85 4.51 18.98 -9.21
N THR A 86 3.89 18.86 -10.38
CA THR A 86 3.07 19.92 -10.96
C THR A 86 1.65 19.42 -11.13
N VAL A 87 0.73 20.05 -10.42
CA VAL A 87 -0.72 19.96 -10.68
C VAL A 87 -1.06 21.25 -11.42
N ASP A 88 -1.59 21.16 -12.63
CA ASP A 88 -2.24 22.32 -13.24
C ASP A 88 -3.50 22.65 -12.43
N GLN A 89 -3.43 23.73 -11.64
CA GLN A 89 -4.53 24.18 -10.78
C GLN A 89 -5.54 25.05 -11.54
N THR A 90 -5.32 25.33 -12.83
CA THR A 90 -6.20 26.21 -13.60
C THR A 90 -7.51 25.54 -14.03
N HIS A 91 -7.61 24.21 -13.90
CA HIS A 91 -8.79 23.43 -14.23
C HIS A 91 -9.15 22.46 -13.09
N GLU A 92 -10.44 22.19 -12.90
CA GLU A 92 -10.87 21.08 -12.04
C GLU A 92 -10.25 19.77 -12.55
N CYS A 93 -9.49 19.12 -11.68
CA CYS A 93 -8.78 17.91 -12.03
C CYS A 93 -9.24 16.76 -11.12
N PRO A 94 -10.21 15.95 -11.57
CA PRO A 94 -10.73 14.87 -10.75
C PRO A 94 -9.61 13.86 -10.48
N SER A 95 -9.35 13.63 -9.20
CA SER A 95 -8.42 12.60 -8.76
C SER A 95 -9.13 11.25 -8.69
N ALA A 96 -8.50 10.21 -9.23
CA ALA A 96 -8.96 8.83 -9.16
C ALA A 96 -7.92 8.01 -8.39
N GLY A 97 -8.41 7.02 -7.65
CA GLY A 97 -7.52 6.09 -6.99
C GLY A 97 -7.11 4.96 -7.92
N ARG A 98 -5.85 4.53 -7.85
CA ARG A 98 -5.26 3.47 -8.68
C ARG A 98 -4.37 2.57 -7.85
N LEU A 99 -4.16 1.34 -8.31
CA LEU A 99 -3.13 0.46 -7.77
C LEU A 99 -1.83 0.61 -8.56
N VAL A 100 -0.72 0.85 -7.86
CA VAL A 100 0.63 0.80 -8.43
C VAL A 100 1.41 -0.33 -7.79
N SER A 101 2.28 -0.96 -8.57
CA SER A 101 3.06 -2.10 -8.12
C SER A 101 4.54 -1.93 -8.43
N LEU A 102 5.39 -2.54 -7.61
CA LEU A 102 6.82 -2.65 -7.80
C LEU A 102 7.27 -4.08 -7.46
N THR A 103 8.12 -4.66 -8.30
CA THR A 103 8.76 -5.95 -8.03
C THR A 103 10.16 -5.74 -7.48
N LEU A 104 10.42 -6.32 -6.32
CA LEU A 104 11.71 -6.37 -5.64
C LEU A 104 12.69 -7.32 -6.35
N HIS A 105 13.98 -7.05 -6.21
CA HIS A 105 15.07 -7.87 -6.76
C HIS A 105 15.17 -9.24 -6.05
N ALA A 106 14.86 -9.27 -4.75
CA ALA A 106 14.72 -10.50 -3.96
C ALA A 106 13.37 -10.52 -3.24
N SER A 107 12.92 -11.68 -2.77
CA SER A 107 11.72 -11.76 -1.92
C SER A 107 11.92 -10.97 -0.63
N LEU A 108 10.88 -10.30 -0.11
CA LEU A 108 10.94 -9.57 1.16
C LEU A 108 11.42 -10.48 2.28
N GLY A 109 10.84 -11.68 2.41
CA GLY A 109 11.25 -12.67 3.40
C GLY A 109 11.20 -12.10 4.81
N THR A 110 12.33 -12.15 5.53
CA THR A 110 12.48 -11.59 6.87
C THR A 110 13.02 -10.15 6.87
N ARG A 111 13.21 -9.53 5.70
CA ARG A 111 13.71 -8.15 5.61
C ARG A 111 12.66 -7.19 6.12
N GLN A 112 13.10 -6.17 6.86
CA GLN A 112 12.21 -5.14 7.36
C GLN A 112 11.77 -4.23 6.22
N LEU A 113 10.46 -3.98 6.13
CA LEU A 113 9.89 -3.00 5.21
C LEU A 113 9.67 -1.68 5.96
N SER A 114 10.18 -0.58 5.41
CA SER A 114 10.08 0.75 6.01
C SER A 114 9.83 1.84 4.98
N GLU A 115 9.32 2.99 5.42
CA GLU A 115 9.25 4.19 4.60
C GLU A 115 10.65 4.70 4.30
N ALA A 116 10.89 5.12 3.06
CA ALA A 116 12.21 5.56 2.66
C ALA A 116 12.61 6.93 3.24
N ASN A 117 11.64 7.79 3.58
CA ASN A 117 11.88 9.14 4.09
C ASN A 117 11.95 9.22 5.61
N THR A 118 11.08 8.48 6.30
CA THR A 118 10.98 8.52 7.76
C THR A 118 11.73 7.36 8.43
N GLY A 119 12.05 6.30 7.68
CA GLY A 119 12.55 5.05 8.24
C GLY A 119 11.53 4.28 9.07
N LYS A 120 10.27 4.76 9.13
CA LYS A 120 9.22 4.17 9.94
C LYS A 120 8.87 2.77 9.40
N PRO A 121 8.90 1.72 10.24
CA PRO A 121 8.54 0.40 9.79
C PRO A 121 7.03 0.29 9.58
N PHE A 122 6.64 -0.60 8.68
CA PHE A 122 5.25 -0.96 8.48
C PHE A 122 5.13 -2.41 8.02
N VAL A 123 3.97 -3.03 8.27
CA VAL A 123 3.73 -4.43 7.92
C VAL A 123 2.83 -4.53 6.69
N PRO A 124 3.28 -5.15 5.58
CA PRO A 124 2.43 -5.37 4.43
C PRO A 124 1.44 -6.50 4.69
N PHE A 125 0.27 -6.45 4.04
CA PHE A 125 -0.67 -7.55 4.01
C PHE A 125 -0.15 -8.66 3.07
N PRO A 126 0.03 -9.91 3.54
CA PRO A 126 0.47 -11.01 2.68
C PRO A 126 -0.68 -11.53 1.82
N ALA A 127 -0.53 -11.48 0.49
CA ALA A 127 -1.55 -11.93 -0.47
C ALA A 127 -1.92 -13.41 -0.29
N ALA A 128 -1.00 -14.25 0.19
CA ALA A 128 -1.27 -15.65 0.51
C ALA A 128 -2.26 -15.86 1.67
N ARG A 129 -2.64 -14.78 2.39
CA ARG A 129 -3.66 -14.80 3.47
C ARG A 129 -4.93 -14.07 3.07
N LEU A 130 -4.97 -13.52 1.85
CA LEU A 130 -6.13 -12.77 1.37
C LEU A 130 -7.25 -13.76 1.08
N ALA A 131 -8.41 -13.56 1.71
CA ALA A 131 -9.56 -14.44 1.51
C ALA A 131 -10.00 -14.46 0.05
N ASP A 132 -10.44 -15.59 -0.47
CA ASP A 132 -11.08 -15.68 -1.78
C ASP A 132 -12.51 -15.15 -1.74
N VAL A 133 -12.96 -14.55 -2.84
CA VAL A 133 -14.35 -14.09 -2.99
C VAL A 133 -15.12 -15.10 -3.82
N GLY A 134 -15.91 -15.94 -3.14
CA GLY A 134 -16.71 -16.99 -3.78
C GLY A 134 -18.05 -16.51 -4.35
N TYR A 135 -18.47 -15.28 -4.03
CA TYR A 135 -19.72 -14.70 -4.54
C TYR A 135 -19.59 -13.19 -4.74
N LEU A 136 -20.09 -12.72 -5.88
CA LEU A 136 -20.38 -11.31 -6.14
C LEU A 136 -21.81 -11.19 -6.68
N PRO A 137 -22.53 -10.11 -6.34
CA PRO A 137 -23.83 -9.86 -6.94
C PRO A 137 -23.72 -9.71 -8.47
N PRO A 138 -24.77 -10.02 -9.24
CA PRO A 138 -24.74 -9.89 -10.70
C PRO A 138 -24.28 -8.50 -11.15
N GLY A 139 -23.37 -8.47 -12.13
CA GLY A 139 -22.83 -7.24 -12.71
C GLY A 139 -21.64 -6.64 -11.97
N PHE A 140 -21.33 -7.07 -10.74
CA PHE A 140 -20.11 -6.64 -10.06
C PHE A 140 -18.90 -7.38 -10.61
N THR A 141 -17.86 -6.64 -10.96
CA THR A 141 -16.55 -7.18 -11.32
C THR A 141 -15.45 -6.51 -10.52
N ALA A 142 -14.36 -7.24 -10.29
CA ALA A 142 -13.17 -6.66 -9.67
C ALA A 142 -12.66 -5.48 -10.52
N ILE A 143 -12.26 -4.41 -9.87
CA ILE A 143 -11.69 -3.22 -10.52
C ILE A 143 -10.30 -2.96 -9.95
N SER A 144 -9.40 -2.47 -10.80
CA SER A 144 -8.03 -2.08 -10.45
C SER A 144 -7.93 -0.65 -9.90
N ASP A 145 -9.02 0.11 -10.02
CA ASP A 145 -9.12 1.48 -9.53
C ASP A 145 -9.82 1.49 -8.17
N VAL A 146 -9.47 2.46 -7.33
CA VAL A 146 -10.18 2.71 -6.08
C VAL A 146 -11.29 3.72 -6.38
N PRO A 147 -12.58 3.36 -6.28
CA PRO A 147 -13.67 4.27 -6.50
C PRO A 147 -13.55 5.53 -5.64
N GLN A 148 -13.78 6.70 -6.24
CA GLN A 148 -13.71 7.99 -5.55
C GLN A 148 -14.62 8.05 -4.30
N VAL A 149 -15.75 7.32 -4.33
CA VAL A 149 -16.64 7.19 -3.17
C VAL A 149 -15.94 6.64 -1.93
N PHE A 150 -14.93 5.78 -2.07
CA PHE A 150 -14.15 5.27 -0.92
C PHE A 150 -12.97 6.18 -0.54
N GLY A 151 -12.55 7.08 -1.43
CA GLY A 151 -11.50 8.07 -1.16
C GLY A 151 -12.00 9.33 -0.45
N SER A 152 -13.28 9.69 -0.64
CA SER A 152 -13.90 10.89 -0.05
C SER A 152 -14.82 10.59 1.13
N VAL A 153 -15.33 9.35 1.26
CA VAL A 153 -16.27 8.94 2.33
C VAL A 153 -15.55 8.06 3.35
N ALA A 154 -14.38 8.51 3.84
CA ALA A 154 -13.74 7.88 5.00
C ALA A 154 -14.60 8.14 6.25
N GLY A 155 -15.71 7.42 6.37
CA GLY A 155 -16.54 7.32 7.56
C GLY A 155 -15.90 6.34 8.56
N PRO A 156 -16.43 6.26 9.79
CA PRO A 156 -15.90 5.38 10.84
C PRO A 156 -15.88 3.89 10.45
N TRP A 157 -16.64 3.50 9.42
CA TRP A 157 -16.85 2.10 9.03
C TRP A 157 -16.18 1.71 7.71
N THR A 158 -15.68 2.68 6.94
CA THR A 158 -15.01 2.44 5.66
C THR A 158 -13.51 2.71 5.85
N PRO A 159 -12.66 1.68 5.91
CA PRO A 159 -11.22 1.87 6.05
C PRO A 159 -10.70 2.68 4.86
N ASN A 160 -10.07 3.82 5.15
CA ASN A 160 -9.46 4.63 4.11
C ASN A 160 -8.25 3.87 3.55
N PRO A 161 -8.24 3.43 2.28
CA PRO A 161 -7.11 2.69 1.71
C PRO A 161 -5.81 3.52 1.65
N TYR A 162 -5.93 4.84 1.74
CA TYR A 162 -4.83 5.79 1.78
C TYR A 162 -4.30 6.06 3.19
N ASN A 163 -4.83 5.35 4.19
CA ASN A 163 -4.33 5.37 5.56
C ASN A 163 -4.08 3.95 6.04
N ARG A 164 -2.82 3.62 6.31
CA ARG A 164 -2.39 2.34 6.84
C ARG A 164 -2.11 2.41 8.32
N SER A 165 -2.28 1.29 9.00
CA SER A 165 -1.66 1.05 10.30
C SER A 165 -0.21 0.61 10.12
N ASP A 166 0.67 1.01 11.02
CA ASP A 166 2.06 0.53 11.04
C ASP A 166 2.16 -0.93 11.50
N THR A 167 1.18 -1.40 12.27
CA THR A 167 1.23 -2.67 12.99
C THR A 167 0.13 -3.66 12.59
N VAL A 168 -0.95 -3.19 11.97
CA VAL A 168 -2.09 -4.00 11.54
C VAL A 168 -2.09 -4.08 10.02
N PRO A 169 -1.71 -5.23 9.44
CA PRO A 169 -1.77 -5.43 8.00
C PRO A 169 -3.22 -5.37 7.54
N SER A 170 -3.48 -4.54 6.53
CA SER A 170 -4.81 -4.37 5.97
C SER A 170 -4.76 -4.31 4.45
N TRP A 171 -5.76 -4.91 3.80
CA TRP A 171 -5.92 -4.81 2.35
C TRP A 171 -7.39 -4.72 1.99
N THR A 172 -7.68 -3.87 1.00
CA THR A 172 -9.04 -3.65 0.51
C THR A 172 -9.12 -3.98 -0.98
N ARG A 173 -10.12 -4.79 -1.34
CA ARG A 173 -10.50 -5.04 -2.73
C ARG A 173 -11.75 -4.28 -3.09
N TYR A 174 -11.84 -3.87 -4.35
CA TYR A 174 -12.94 -3.09 -4.89
C TYR A 174 -13.61 -3.82 -6.03
N TYR A 175 -14.93 -3.71 -6.06
CA TYR A 175 -15.80 -4.25 -7.08
C TYR A 175 -16.79 -3.18 -7.48
N ALA A 176 -17.14 -3.13 -8.76
CA ALA A 176 -18.15 -2.20 -9.24
C ALA A 176 -18.95 -2.81 -10.38
N THR A 177 -20.13 -2.25 -10.60
CA THR A 177 -20.87 -2.44 -11.85
C THR A 177 -20.52 -1.32 -12.83
N VAL A 178 -20.88 -1.52 -14.10
CA VAL A 178 -20.83 -0.45 -15.10
C VAL A 178 -21.73 0.70 -14.64
N GLY A 179 -21.12 1.83 -14.27
CA GLY A 179 -21.87 3.05 -13.92
C GLY A 179 -22.16 3.30 -12.44
N LYS A 180 -21.59 2.53 -11.48
CA LYS A 180 -21.78 2.60 -10.00
C LYS A 180 -23.09 1.90 -9.57
N PRO A 181 -23.11 0.87 -8.72
CA PRO A 181 -22.55 0.79 -7.36
C PRO A 181 -21.10 0.35 -7.18
N ALA A 182 -20.56 0.66 -5.99
CA ALA A 182 -19.26 0.21 -5.54
C ALA A 182 -19.39 -0.69 -4.29
N LEU A 183 -18.65 -1.78 -4.27
CA LEU A 183 -18.53 -2.74 -3.18
C LEU A 183 -17.05 -2.81 -2.79
N SER A 184 -16.75 -2.72 -1.51
CA SER A 184 -15.42 -2.93 -0.99
C SER A 184 -15.40 -4.05 0.04
N ILE A 185 -14.28 -4.75 0.09
CA ILE A 185 -14.02 -5.82 1.05
C ILE A 185 -12.65 -5.53 1.65
N THR A 186 -12.63 -5.07 2.89
CA THR A 186 -11.39 -4.88 3.66
C THR A 186 -11.17 -6.08 4.57
N GLN A 187 -9.96 -6.62 4.54
CA GLN A 187 -9.49 -7.64 5.46
C GLN A 187 -8.33 -7.08 6.29
N ASN A 188 -8.43 -7.23 7.60
CA ASN A 188 -7.38 -6.87 8.55
C ASN A 188 -6.87 -8.13 9.24
N LEU A 189 -5.56 -8.29 9.32
CA LEU A 189 -4.93 -9.31 10.16
C LEU A 189 -4.65 -8.74 11.55
N PRO A 190 -4.64 -9.56 12.61
CA PRO A 190 -4.22 -9.11 13.93
C PRO A 190 -2.79 -8.57 13.87
N ALA A 191 -2.50 -7.58 14.73
CA ALA A 191 -1.14 -7.11 14.91
C ALA A 191 -0.25 -8.27 15.38
N ALA A 192 1.03 -8.27 14.98
CA ALA A 192 1.97 -9.31 15.40
C ALA A 192 2.00 -9.43 16.93
N GLY A 193 1.79 -10.65 17.45
CA GLY A 193 1.73 -10.91 18.89
C GLY A 193 0.35 -10.70 19.54
N THR A 194 -0.66 -10.27 18.79
CA THR A 194 -2.07 -10.29 19.23
C THR A 194 -2.76 -11.51 18.61
N HIS A 195 -3.55 -12.24 19.40
CA HIS A 195 -4.27 -13.43 18.91
C HIS A 195 -5.71 -13.12 18.53
N ASP A 196 -6.30 -12.08 19.11
CA ASP A 196 -7.67 -11.69 18.81
C ASP A 196 -7.68 -10.33 18.11
N PRO A 197 -8.26 -10.25 16.90
CA PRO A 197 -8.66 -8.96 16.35
C PRO A 197 -9.59 -8.32 17.38
N ALA A 198 -9.29 -7.09 17.82
CA ALA A 198 -10.13 -6.40 18.78
C ALA A 198 -11.59 -6.48 18.29
N PRO A 199 -12.52 -7.06 19.08
CA PRO A 199 -13.92 -7.11 18.68
C PRO A 199 -14.36 -5.67 18.55
N GLY A 200 -14.53 -5.20 17.31
CA GLY A 200 -15.02 -3.86 17.12
C GLY A 200 -16.38 -3.80 17.80
N THR A 201 -16.53 -2.83 18.71
CA THR A 201 -17.82 -2.49 19.30
C THR A 201 -18.69 -1.95 18.18
N HIS A 202 -19.33 -2.87 17.49
CA HIS A 202 -20.11 -2.61 16.31
C HIS A 202 -21.57 -2.59 16.72
N ALA A 203 -22.04 -1.40 17.13
CA ALA A 203 -23.44 -1.15 17.42
C ALA A 203 -24.23 -1.24 16.12
N GLY A 204 -25.04 -2.28 15.97
CA GLY A 204 -25.80 -2.57 14.76
C GLY A 204 -26.68 -3.81 14.93
N PRO A 205 -27.69 -4.02 14.07
CA PRO A 205 -28.46 -5.26 14.07
C PRO A 205 -27.52 -6.48 14.01
N PRO A 206 -27.65 -7.45 14.94
CA PRO A 206 -26.80 -8.63 14.95
C PRO A 206 -27.10 -9.51 13.73
N MET A 207 -26.05 -10.04 13.13
CA MET A 207 -26.09 -10.99 12.02
C MET A 207 -25.12 -12.14 12.28
N SER A 208 -25.16 -13.16 11.42
CA SER A 208 -24.20 -14.26 11.45
C SER A 208 -23.60 -14.48 10.07
N VAL A 209 -22.28 -14.44 9.98
CA VAL A 209 -21.52 -14.77 8.76
C VAL A 209 -20.79 -16.08 9.01
N ASN A 210 -21.14 -17.14 8.28
CA ASN A 210 -20.54 -18.47 8.42
C ASN A 210 -20.46 -18.97 9.88
N GLY A 211 -21.45 -18.63 10.71
CA GLY A 211 -21.50 -18.99 12.13
C GLY A 211 -20.78 -18.02 13.09
N HIS A 212 -20.09 -17.01 12.56
CA HIS A 212 -19.45 -15.96 13.35
C HIS A 212 -20.41 -14.80 13.62
N SER A 213 -20.31 -14.18 14.80
CA SER A 213 -21.06 -12.97 15.13
C SER A 213 -20.64 -11.83 14.23
N ALA A 214 -21.62 -11.22 13.57
CA ALA A 214 -21.45 -10.08 12.69
C ALA A 214 -22.39 -8.95 13.10
N SER A 215 -22.06 -7.72 12.70
CA SER A 215 -22.88 -6.55 12.96
C SER A 215 -23.03 -5.72 11.70
N LEU A 216 -24.26 -5.31 11.40
CA LEU A 216 -24.55 -4.31 10.37
C LEU A 216 -24.33 -2.91 10.97
N VAL A 217 -23.16 -2.33 10.75
CA VAL A 217 -22.67 -1.11 11.43
C VAL A 217 -23.12 0.20 10.76
N CYS A 218 -23.51 0.11 9.50
CA CYS A 218 -24.15 1.20 8.76
C CYS A 218 -25.31 0.59 7.98
N ASP A 219 -26.49 1.20 8.10
CA ASP A 219 -27.70 0.79 7.40
C ASP A 219 -28.46 2.03 6.94
N THR A 220 -27.93 2.67 5.91
CA THR A 220 -28.61 3.74 5.19
C THR A 220 -28.99 3.25 3.81
N ASP A 221 -29.89 3.97 3.13
CA ASP A 221 -30.26 3.59 1.77
C ASP A 221 -29.06 3.64 0.82
N SER A 222 -28.14 4.59 0.99
CA SER A 222 -26.99 4.81 0.10
C SER A 222 -25.69 4.13 0.54
N GLU A 223 -25.59 3.67 1.78
CA GLU A 223 -24.41 3.00 2.34
C GLU A 223 -24.82 1.93 3.36
N ARG A 224 -24.27 0.72 3.17
CA ARG A 224 -24.37 -0.36 4.15
C ARG A 224 -23.03 -1.02 4.41
N ALA A 225 -22.77 -1.35 5.67
CA ALA A 225 -21.52 -1.97 6.09
C ALA A 225 -21.77 -3.13 7.06
N LEU A 226 -21.16 -4.27 6.77
CA LEU A 226 -21.21 -5.48 7.59
C LEU A 226 -19.79 -5.82 8.05
N THR A 227 -19.60 -5.95 9.37
CA THR A 227 -18.30 -6.26 9.96
C THR A 227 -18.38 -7.50 10.85
N TRP A 228 -17.38 -8.36 10.77
CA TRP A 228 -17.24 -9.55 11.63
C TRP A 228 -15.78 -9.95 11.78
N SER A 229 -15.51 -10.84 12.73
CA SER A 229 -14.24 -11.54 12.89
C SER A 229 -14.47 -13.04 12.79
N ASP A 230 -13.60 -13.74 12.09
CA ASP A 230 -13.61 -15.21 12.04
C ASP A 230 -12.65 -15.86 13.06
N GLY A 231 -12.03 -15.05 13.92
CA GLY A 231 -10.99 -15.46 14.88
C GLY A 231 -9.56 -15.40 14.31
N VAL A 232 -9.40 -15.17 13.01
CA VAL A 232 -8.10 -15.04 12.33
C VAL A 232 -7.94 -13.66 11.67
N SER A 233 -9.02 -13.11 11.14
CA SER A 233 -9.08 -11.81 10.48
C SER A 233 -10.35 -11.07 10.87
N THR A 234 -10.30 -9.74 10.82
CA THR A 234 -11.52 -8.92 10.78
C THR A 234 -11.83 -8.58 9.34
N PHE A 235 -13.10 -8.71 8.97
CA PHE A 235 -13.62 -8.35 7.66
C PHE A 235 -14.62 -7.22 7.78
N THR A 236 -14.55 -6.29 6.84
CA THR A 236 -15.59 -5.30 6.61
C THR A 236 -15.99 -5.33 5.14
N VAL A 237 -17.27 -5.54 4.88
CA VAL A 237 -17.86 -5.46 3.54
C VAL A 237 -18.74 -4.22 3.50
N VAL A 238 -18.44 -3.29 2.58
CA VAL A 238 -19.19 -2.04 2.43
C VAL A 238 -19.77 -1.96 1.03
N SER A 239 -21.05 -1.65 0.93
CA SER A 239 -21.71 -1.29 -0.33
C SER A 239 -22.11 0.18 -0.28
N ILE A 240 -21.75 0.93 -1.33
CA ILE A 240 -22.09 2.34 -1.48
C ILE A 240 -22.70 2.57 -2.87
N ASP A 241 -23.89 3.19 -2.89
CA ASP A 241 -24.50 3.77 -4.08
C ASP A 241 -25.14 5.12 -3.71
N PRO A 242 -24.48 6.25 -4.03
CA PRO A 242 -25.01 7.57 -3.70
C PRO A 242 -26.24 7.98 -4.52
N HIS A 243 -26.51 7.30 -5.63
CA HIS A 243 -27.57 7.68 -6.58
C HIS A 243 -28.77 6.74 -6.53
N HIS A 244 -28.61 5.54 -5.97
CA HIS A 244 -29.69 4.56 -5.78
C HIS A 244 -29.64 3.99 -4.36
N ALA A 245 -29.87 2.68 -4.25
CA ALA A 245 -29.77 1.94 -3.01
C ALA A 245 -28.48 1.10 -3.01
N ALA A 246 -27.73 1.17 -1.92
CA ALA A 246 -26.71 0.19 -1.60
C ALA A 246 -27.33 -1.22 -1.59
N LEU A 247 -26.48 -2.24 -1.71
CA LEU A 247 -26.91 -3.64 -1.64
C LEU A 247 -27.77 -3.88 -0.40
N SER A 248 -28.83 -4.67 -0.53
CA SER A 248 -29.66 -5.03 0.60
C SER A 248 -28.86 -5.81 1.65
N PRO A 249 -29.28 -5.80 2.93
CA PRO A 249 -28.61 -6.56 3.97
C PRO A 249 -28.43 -8.05 3.64
N SER A 250 -29.42 -8.68 3.00
CA SER A 250 -29.34 -10.09 2.59
C SER A 250 -28.30 -10.34 1.50
N GLU A 251 -28.13 -9.39 0.58
CA GLU A 251 -27.17 -9.50 -0.52
C GLU A 251 -25.75 -9.24 -0.01
N LEU A 252 -25.58 -8.27 0.88
CA LEU A 252 -24.34 -8.00 1.60
C LEU A 252 -23.90 -9.22 2.43
N LEU A 253 -24.86 -9.86 3.11
CA LEU A 253 -24.62 -11.09 3.86
C LEU A 253 -24.24 -12.26 2.95
N ARG A 254 -24.81 -12.35 1.75
CA ARG A 254 -24.42 -13.38 0.77
C ARG A 254 -22.99 -13.20 0.27
N VAL A 255 -22.55 -11.96 0.03
CA VAL A 255 -21.14 -11.63 -0.26
C VAL A 255 -20.24 -12.07 0.90
N ALA A 256 -20.60 -11.69 2.13
CA ALA A 256 -19.83 -12.03 3.32
C ALA A 256 -19.69 -13.55 3.54
N ASN A 257 -20.78 -14.30 3.40
CA ASN A 257 -20.75 -15.77 3.49
C ASN A 257 -19.94 -16.43 2.35
N GLY A 258 -19.80 -15.74 1.21
CA GLY A 258 -18.98 -16.19 0.09
C GLY A 258 -17.48 -16.04 0.32
N LEU A 259 -17.03 -15.33 1.37
CA LEU A 259 -15.61 -15.19 1.68
C LEU A 259 -15.04 -16.46 2.29
N ARG A 260 -13.88 -16.89 1.77
CA ARG A 260 -13.18 -18.10 2.23
C ARG A 260 -11.72 -17.77 2.47
N ASN A 261 -11.20 -18.07 3.65
CA ASN A 261 -9.76 -17.99 3.83
C ASN A 261 -9.04 -19.03 2.95
N PRO A 262 -7.85 -18.69 2.44
CA PRO A 262 -7.01 -19.64 1.71
C PRO A 262 -6.56 -20.81 2.58
#